data_AF-A0A5N7ZNG6-F1
#
_entry.id   AF-A0A5N7ZNG6-F1
#
_cell.length_a   1.000
_cell.length_b   1.000
_cell.length_c   1.000
_cell.angle_alpha   90.00
_cell.angle_beta   90.00
_cell.angle_gamma   90.00
#
_symmetry.space_group_name_H-M   'P 1'
#
loop_
_entity.id
_entity.type
_entity.pdbx_description
1 polymer ?
#
loop_
_entity_poly.entity_id
_entity_poly.type
_entity_poly.pdbx_seq_one_letter_code
_entity_poly.pdbx_strand_id
1 'polypeptide(L)' 'KVDALIAKIGVETDQAKRNAMIKEAFGIVRSDFGYLPLHQQPMSWGVKDNIQVIQRADDVLDLRDVVLP' A
#
# COMPACT_ATOMS: atom_id res chain seq x y z
N LYS A 1 22.48 -3.00 0.46
CA LYS A 1 22.10 -2.24 -0.77
C LYS A 1 20.66 -1.70 -0.69
N VAL A 2 19.68 -2.53 -0.32
CA VAL A 2 18.29 -2.09 -0.08
C VAL A 2 18.22 -0.94 0.93
N ASP A 3 18.89 -1.02 2.08
CA ASP A 3 18.89 0.07 3.09
C ASP A 3 19.39 1.41 2.54
N ALA A 4 20.43 1.37 1.70
CA ALA A 4 20.95 2.57 1.05
C ALA A 4 19.96 3.17 0.05
N LEU A 5 19.15 2.34 -0.62
CA LEU A 5 18.05 2.81 -1.47
C LEU A 5 16.92 3.40 -0.62
N ILE A 6 16.55 2.78 0.51
CA ILE A 6 15.53 3.27 1.44
C ILE A 6 15.87 4.70 1.91
N ALA A 7 17.10 4.93 2.35
CA ALA A 7 17.54 6.26 2.79
C ALA A 7 17.42 7.32 1.68
N LYS A 8 17.78 6.98 0.43
CA LYS A 8 17.65 7.89 -0.73
C LYS A 8 16.19 8.13 -1.11
N ILE A 9 15.35 7.10 -1.11
CA ILE A 9 13.92 7.18 -1.40
C ILE A 9 13.23 8.14 -0.41
N GLY A 10 13.61 8.09 0.86
CA GLY A 10 13.01 8.92 1.92
C GLY A 10 13.24 10.43 1.75
N VAL A 11 14.25 10.85 0.98
CA VAL A 11 14.60 12.27 0.77
C VAL A 11 14.43 12.74 -0.68
N GLU A 12 14.04 11.86 -1.60
CA GLU A 12 13.87 12.19 -3.02
C GLU A 12 12.51 12.85 -3.29
N THR A 13 12.53 14.01 -3.93
CA THR A 13 11.34 14.82 -4.22
C THR A 13 10.81 14.61 -5.63
N ASP A 14 11.67 14.19 -6.58
CA ASP A 14 11.25 13.83 -7.93
C ASP A 14 10.58 12.45 -7.93
N GLN A 15 9.29 12.44 -8.27
CA GLN A 15 8.48 11.23 -8.22
C GLN A 15 8.98 10.13 -9.17
N ALA A 16 9.46 10.48 -10.36
CA ALA A 16 9.93 9.49 -11.33
C ALA A 16 11.21 8.80 -10.86
N LYS A 17 12.18 9.58 -10.35
CA LYS A 17 13.42 9.06 -9.75
C LYS A 17 13.14 8.23 -8.51
N ARG A 18 12.26 8.71 -7.62
CA ARG A 18 11.86 7.96 -6.42
C ARG A 18 11.26 6.61 -6.79
N ASN A 19 10.33 6.57 -7.75
CA ASN A 19 9.68 5.34 -8.18
C ASN A 19 10.65 4.37 -8.87
N ALA A 20 11.65 4.86 -9.61
CA ALA A 20 12.70 4.02 -10.18
C ALA A 20 13.54 3.32 -9.09
N MET A 21 13.92 4.05 -8.03
CA MET A 21 14.64 3.47 -6.88
C MET A 21 13.78 2.47 -6.09
N ILE A 22 12.49 2.77 -5.89
CA ILE A 22 11.54 1.85 -5.24
C ILE A 22 11.46 0.54 -6.04
N LYS A 23 11.37 0.62 -7.37
CA LYS A 23 11.35 -0.55 -8.24
C LYS A 23 12.63 -1.38 -8.13
N GLU A 24 13.80 -0.74 -8.08
CA GLU A 24 15.10 -1.41 -7.86
C GLU A 24 15.10 -2.15 -6.50
N ALA A 25 14.69 -1.48 -5.42
CA ALA A 25 14.66 -2.06 -4.08
C ALA A 25 13.74 -3.28 -4.00
N PHE A 26 12.51 -3.19 -4.51
CA PHE A 26 11.59 -4.33 -4.56
C PHE A 26 12.11 -5.47 -5.46
N GLY A 27 12.82 -5.15 -6.54
CA GLY A 27 13.49 -6.13 -7.40
C GLY A 27 14.51 -6.95 -6.62
N ILE A 28 15.37 -6.29 -5.83
CA ILE A 28 16.37 -6.96 -5.00
C ILE A 28 15.71 -7.85 -3.95
N VAL A 29 14.73 -7.35 -3.19
CA VAL A 29 14.03 -8.13 -2.15
C VAL A 29 13.36 -9.37 -2.74
N ARG A 30 12.80 -9.26 -3.94
CA ARG A 30 12.23 -10.40 -4.68
C ARG A 30 13.30 -11.42 -5.09
N SER A 31 14.42 -10.96 -5.66
CA SER A 31 15.52 -11.83 -6.12
C SER A 31 16.21 -12.56 -4.97
N ASP A 32 16.30 -11.92 -3.79
CA ASP A 32 16.93 -12.46 -2.60
C ASP A 32 15.96 -13.29 -1.74
N PHE A 33 14.70 -13.47 -2.18
CA PHE A 33 13.65 -14.17 -1.42
C PHE A 33 13.46 -13.61 0.00
N GLY A 34 13.54 -12.28 0.16
CA GLY A 34 13.46 -11.63 1.48
C GLY A 34 12.12 -11.82 2.21
N TYR A 35 11.06 -12.14 1.45
CA TYR A 35 9.80 -12.67 1.97
C TYR A 35 9.05 -13.42 0.86
N LEU A 36 8.10 -14.28 1.23
CA LEU A 36 7.23 -15.00 0.30
C LEU A 36 5.80 -14.44 0.37
N PRO A 37 5.34 -13.69 -0.65
CA PRO A 37 3.95 -13.24 -0.69
C PRO A 37 3.01 -14.45 -0.78
N LEU A 38 2.06 -14.56 0.14
CA LEU A 38 1.06 -15.63 0.11
C LEU A 38 -0.16 -15.23 -0.74
N HIS A 39 -0.78 -14.13 -0.38
CA HIS A 39 -1.94 -13.56 -1.07
C HIS A 39 -2.06 -12.07 -0.72
N GLN A 40 -2.74 -11.32 -1.58
CA GLN A 40 -3.33 -10.04 -1.20
C GLN A 40 -4.70 -10.35 -0.62
N GLN A 41 -4.99 -9.90 0.60
CA GLN A 41 -6.30 -10.14 1.22
C GLN A 41 -7.40 -9.49 0.38
N PRO A 42 -8.37 -10.25 -0.15
CA PRO A 42 -9.54 -9.67 -0.80
C PRO A 42 -10.39 -8.98 0.27
N MET A 43 -10.96 -7.83 -0.08
CA MET A 43 -11.74 -7.06 0.87
C MET A 43 -13.24 -7.22 0.67
N SER A 44 -13.92 -7.73 1.69
CA SER A 44 -15.36 -7.99 1.67
C SER A 44 -15.99 -7.40 2.92
N TRP A 45 -16.80 -6.36 2.76
CA TRP A 45 -17.51 -5.72 3.86
C TRP A 45 -19.02 -5.98 3.74
N GLY A 46 -19.66 -6.31 4.86
CA GLY A 46 -21.11 -6.34 4.97
C GLY A 46 -21.62 -4.97 5.41
N VAL A 47 -22.54 -4.38 4.66
CA VAL A 47 -23.11 -3.06 4.95
C VAL A 47 -24.63 -3.16 4.92
N LYS A 48 -25.32 -2.41 5.80
CA LYS A 48 -26.79 -2.29 5.76
C LYS A 48 -27.20 -1.46 4.55
N ASP A 49 -28.29 -1.82 3.86
CA ASP A 49 -28.75 -1.19 2.61
C ASP A 49 -28.92 0.34 2.67
N ASN A 50 -29.16 0.91 3.85
CA ASN A 50 -29.36 2.35 4.05
C ASN A 50 -28.14 3.09 4.64
N ILE A 51 -26.96 2.46 4.67
CA ILE A 51 -25.71 3.09 5.11
C ILE A 51 -24.74 3.10 3.94
N GLN A 52 -24.14 4.26 3.66
CA GLN A 52 -23.06 4.36 2.67
C GLN A 52 -21.70 4.40 3.37
N VAL A 53 -20.73 3.67 2.82
CA VAL A 53 -19.34 3.64 3.29
C VAL A 53 -18.39 3.58 2.11
N ILE A 54 -17.12 3.94 2.32
CA ILE A 54 -16.04 3.77 1.34
C ILE A 54 -15.08 2.69 1.85
N GLN A 55 -14.90 1.63 1.05
CA GLN A 55 -13.90 0.60 1.35
C GLN A 55 -12.51 1.10 0.88
N ARG A 56 -11.70 1.55 1.83
CA ARG A 56 -10.34 2.05 1.55
C ARG A 56 -9.39 0.89 1.27
N ALA A 57 -8.35 1.15 0.48
CA ALA A 57 -7.34 0.14 0.09
C ALA A 57 -6.51 -0.40 1.28
N ASP A 58 -6.55 0.27 2.43
CA ASP A 58 -5.87 -0.11 3.68
C ASP A 58 -6.80 -0.81 4.70
N ASP A 59 -8.02 -1.18 4.31
CA ASP A 59 -9.05 -1.83 5.16
C ASP A 59 -9.52 -1.02 6.38
N VAL A 60 -9.19 0.26 6.45
CA VAL A 60 -9.62 1.09 7.57
C VAL A 60 -11.02 1.62 7.29
N LEU A 61 -11.96 1.37 8.20
CA LEU A 61 -13.23 2.07 8.26
C LEU A 61 -12.99 3.51 8.76
N ASP A 62 -13.01 4.46 7.85
CA ASP A 62 -12.98 5.88 8.19
C ASP A 62 -14.40 6.38 8.46
N LEU A 63 -14.68 6.75 9.72
CA LEU A 63 -16.02 7.20 10.12
C LEU A 63 -16.46 8.50 9.41
N ARG A 64 -15.52 9.27 8.85
CA ARG A 64 -15.85 10.47 8.06
C ARG A 64 -16.53 10.14 6.73
N ASP A 65 -16.30 8.94 6.23
CA ASP A 65 -16.87 8.46 4.97
C ASP A 65 -18.19 7.69 5.19
N VAL A 66 -18.68 7.62 6.43
CA VAL A 66 -19.92 6.91 6.79
C VAL A 66 -21.11 7.86 6.71
N VAL A 67 -22.07 7.55 5.85
CA VAL A 67 -23.34 8.29 5.73
C VAL A 67 -24.46 7.44 6.33
N LEU A 68 -25.10 7.99 7.36
CA LEU A 68 -26.30 7.42 7.99
C LEU A 68 -27.58 7.89 7.24
N PRO A 69 -28.72 7.23 7.46
CA PRO A 69 -30.01 7.64 6.90
C PRO A 69 -30.41 9.08 7.26
#